data_AF-A0A8C8J768-F1
#
_entry.id   AF-A0A8C8J768-F1
#
_cell.length_a   1.000
_cell.length_b   1.000
_cell.length_c   1.000
_cell.angle_alpha   90.00
_cell.angle_beta   90.00
_cell.angle_gamma   90.00
#
_symmetry.space_group_name_H-M   'P 1'
#
loop_
_entity.id
_entity.type
_entity.pdbx_description
1 polymer ?
#
loop_
_entity_poly.entity_id
_entity_poly.type
_entity_poly.pdbx_seq_one_letter_code
_entity_poly.pdbx_strand_id
1 'polypeptide(L)'
;LNMATRLKTIGGGGGMPFEFHGMKNGATLKKIGVTVEGWQVKAVWAELTDGRVATFGEGRSGSDIDCMGFVFINAVKSTVLNDMKYPTLSLFKPQVTPEYVKSISHHNDTSLVQEESATYSKTVTKTSSWSISNKIESTLEVTVKAGIPNLVELSSGFSLAVGVEQSSSLEKSESITESDTINVKIPPGKTMDVEITVGKANIDLDYGAKVKITCMNGSQLVFPSKGIYTDLHFTPPLDECFPVCLWPYTAH
;
A
#
# COMPACT_ATOMS: atom_id res chain seq x y z
N LEU A 1 -7.97 -21.78 24.51
CA LEU A 1 -7.16 -20.58 24.18
C LEU A 1 -6.21 -20.94 23.05
N ASN A 2 -5.98 -20.04 22.09
CA ASN A 2 -4.93 -20.25 21.08
C ASN A 2 -3.56 -20.25 21.81
N MET A 3 -2.64 -21.16 21.45
CA MET A 3 -1.27 -21.20 21.98
C MET A 3 -0.50 -19.87 21.74
N ALA A 4 -0.96 -19.04 20.80
CA ALA A 4 -0.44 -17.71 20.51
C ALA A 4 -0.88 -16.61 21.47
N THR A 5 -1.80 -16.89 22.39
CA THR A 5 -2.25 -15.91 23.37
C THR A 5 -2.04 -16.41 24.80
N ARG A 6 -2.00 -15.47 25.73
CA ARG A 6 -1.96 -15.71 27.18
C ARG A 6 -3.15 -15.04 27.81
N LEU A 7 -3.86 -15.79 28.64
CA LEU A 7 -4.97 -15.31 29.47
C LEU A 7 -4.72 -15.77 30.89
N LYS A 8 -4.80 -14.85 31.84
CA LYS A 8 -4.85 -15.16 33.27
C LYS A 8 -6.10 -14.50 33.84
N THR A 9 -7.06 -15.33 34.22
CA THR A 9 -8.29 -14.88 34.88
C THR A 9 -8.07 -14.83 36.39
N ILE A 10 -8.56 -13.76 37.02
CA ILE A 10 -8.55 -13.56 38.48
C ILE A 10 -9.97 -13.18 38.90
N GLY A 11 -10.43 -13.76 40.01
CA GLY A 11 -11.75 -13.50 40.59
C GLY A 11 -12.40 -14.72 41.22
N GLY A 12 -13.71 -14.64 41.46
CA GLY A 12 -14.57 -15.71 41.97
C GLY A 12 -15.05 -16.69 40.90
N GLY A 13 -15.86 -17.66 41.32
CA GLY A 13 -16.44 -18.71 40.46
C GLY A 13 -17.90 -18.49 40.05
N GLY A 14 -18.47 -17.31 40.36
CA GLY A 14 -19.84 -16.95 40.00
C GLY A 14 -19.94 -16.32 38.60
N GLY A 15 -21.13 -15.82 38.28
CA GLY A 15 -21.40 -15.07 37.06
C GLY A 15 -21.60 -15.93 35.80
N MET A 16 -21.87 -15.24 34.69
CA MET A 16 -21.98 -15.85 33.36
C MET A 16 -20.72 -15.58 32.54
N PRO A 17 -20.20 -16.56 31.77
CA PRO A 17 -19.01 -16.37 30.96
C PRO A 17 -19.25 -15.36 29.84
N PHE A 18 -18.25 -14.52 29.56
CA PHE A 18 -18.22 -13.63 28.41
C PHE A 18 -16.83 -13.64 27.75
N GLU A 19 -16.79 -13.37 26.44
CA GLU A 19 -15.54 -13.24 25.68
C GLU A 19 -15.63 -12.03 24.75
N PHE A 20 -14.61 -11.16 24.79
CA PHE A 20 -14.54 -9.97 23.96
C PHE A 20 -13.11 -9.71 23.49
N HIS A 21 -12.81 -10.18 22.28
CA HIS A 21 -11.47 -10.11 21.70
C HIS A 21 -11.49 -10.02 20.17
N GLY A 22 -10.39 -9.55 19.57
CA GLY A 22 -10.20 -9.46 18.13
C GLY A 22 -9.33 -10.57 17.51
N MET A 23 -9.17 -11.72 18.17
CA MET A 23 -8.33 -12.81 17.65
C MET A 23 -8.67 -13.28 16.22
N LYS A 24 -9.90 -13.04 15.74
CA LYS A 24 -10.36 -13.45 14.40
C LYS A 24 -10.05 -12.45 13.28
N ASN A 25 -9.71 -11.21 13.61
CA ASN A 25 -9.51 -10.11 12.65
C ASN A 25 -8.38 -9.15 13.02
N GLY A 26 -7.61 -9.45 14.06
CA GLY A 26 -6.50 -8.62 14.53
C GLY A 26 -6.91 -7.39 15.33
N ALA A 27 -8.19 -7.22 15.69
CA ALA A 27 -8.59 -6.07 16.50
C ALA A 27 -7.99 -6.13 17.91
N THR A 28 -7.47 -5.01 18.38
CA THR A 28 -6.85 -4.87 19.71
C THR A 28 -7.73 -3.98 20.60
N LEU A 29 -7.48 -4.02 21.91
CA LEU A 29 -8.17 -3.13 22.85
C LEU A 29 -7.77 -1.69 22.58
N LYS A 30 -8.74 -0.84 22.25
CA LYS A 30 -8.55 0.59 21.95
C LYS A 30 -8.81 1.45 23.17
N LYS A 31 -9.88 1.18 23.91
CA LYS A 31 -10.24 1.86 25.16
C LYS A 31 -10.89 0.90 26.13
N ILE A 32 -10.76 1.23 27.41
CA ILE A 32 -11.43 0.53 28.50
C ILE A 32 -11.91 1.55 29.54
N GLY A 33 -13.12 1.32 30.05
CA GLY A 33 -13.71 2.01 31.18
C GLY A 33 -14.04 1.00 32.26
N VAL A 34 -13.77 1.36 33.51
CA VAL A 34 -13.98 0.46 34.65
C VAL A 34 -14.77 1.21 35.71
N THR A 35 -15.91 0.64 36.10
CA THR A 35 -16.72 1.11 37.23
C THR A 35 -16.45 0.23 38.43
N VAL A 36 -16.21 0.85 39.57
CA VAL A 36 -16.00 0.16 40.85
C VAL A 36 -17.13 0.52 41.81
N GLU A 37 -17.54 -0.42 42.66
CA GLU A 37 -18.57 -0.20 43.68
C GLU A 37 -18.17 -0.99 44.94
N GLY A 38 -18.07 -0.31 46.08
CA GLY A 38 -17.78 -0.96 47.36
C GLY A 38 -16.49 -1.79 47.34
N TRP A 39 -16.65 -3.11 47.27
CA TRP A 39 -15.57 -4.10 47.34
C TRP A 39 -15.33 -4.85 46.02
N GLN A 40 -15.94 -4.42 44.91
CA GLN A 40 -15.90 -5.14 43.64
C GLN A 40 -15.75 -4.22 42.41
N VAL A 41 -15.31 -4.82 41.30
CA VAL A 41 -15.45 -4.21 39.97
C VAL A 41 -16.90 -4.39 39.54
N LYS A 42 -17.62 -3.28 39.43
CA LYS A 42 -19.05 -3.27 39.11
C LYS A 42 -19.29 -3.57 37.64
N ALA A 43 -18.59 -2.87 36.76
CA ALA A 43 -18.77 -2.99 35.34
C ALA A 43 -17.48 -2.67 34.58
N VAL A 44 -17.35 -3.23 33.38
CA VAL A 44 -16.26 -2.95 32.45
C VAL A 44 -16.85 -2.65 31.09
N TRP A 45 -16.51 -1.49 30.54
CA TRP A 45 -16.81 -1.10 29.17
C TRP A 45 -15.53 -1.22 28.35
N ALA A 46 -15.61 -1.79 27.15
CA ALA A 46 -14.44 -1.94 26.27
C ALA A 46 -14.77 -1.60 24.81
N GLU A 47 -13.84 -0.94 24.14
CA GLU A 47 -13.86 -0.64 22.71
C GLU A 47 -12.64 -1.28 22.05
N LEU A 48 -12.85 -2.01 20.94
CA LEU A 48 -11.78 -2.58 20.11
C LEU A 48 -11.46 -1.66 18.92
N THR A 49 -10.30 -1.86 18.29
CA THR A 49 -9.88 -1.07 17.12
C THR A 49 -10.74 -1.27 15.87
N ASP A 50 -11.56 -2.31 15.83
CA ASP A 50 -12.58 -2.54 14.78
C ASP A 50 -13.92 -1.87 15.07
N GLY A 51 -14.01 -1.05 16.13
CA GLY A 51 -15.19 -0.30 16.51
C GLY A 51 -16.24 -1.09 17.29
N ARG A 52 -16.02 -2.38 17.55
CA ARG A 52 -16.89 -3.14 18.48
C ARG A 52 -16.78 -2.55 19.88
N VAL A 53 -17.94 -2.42 20.53
CA VAL A 53 -18.09 -1.91 21.89
C VAL A 53 -18.95 -2.88 22.69
N ALA A 54 -18.59 -3.14 23.95
CA ALA A 54 -19.38 -3.94 24.86
C ALA A 54 -19.24 -3.44 26.31
N THR A 55 -20.32 -3.53 27.08
CA THR A 55 -20.31 -3.36 28.54
C THR A 55 -20.64 -4.69 29.21
N PHE A 56 -19.87 -5.03 30.23
CA PHE A 56 -20.04 -6.20 31.09
C PHE A 56 -20.34 -5.73 32.51
N GLY A 57 -21.22 -6.42 33.24
CA GLY A 57 -21.60 -6.03 34.61
C GLY A 57 -22.66 -4.92 34.69
N GLU A 58 -23.38 -4.61 33.59
CA GLU A 58 -24.47 -3.63 33.56
C GLU A 58 -25.78 -4.28 33.09
N GLY A 59 -26.77 -4.46 33.99
CA GLY A 59 -28.09 -5.05 33.72
C GLY A 59 -28.52 -6.14 34.72
N ARG A 60 -29.69 -6.79 34.50
CA ARG A 60 -30.26 -7.88 35.33
C ARG A 60 -29.44 -9.20 35.33
N SER A 61 -28.21 -9.19 34.83
CA SER A 61 -27.33 -10.36 34.68
C SER A 61 -26.00 -10.10 35.39
N GLY A 62 -25.96 -10.37 36.70
CA GLY A 62 -24.77 -10.25 37.55
C GLY A 62 -24.69 -8.89 38.25
N SER A 63 -24.43 -8.88 39.56
CA SER A 63 -24.30 -7.65 40.33
C SER A 63 -22.98 -6.92 40.07
N ASP A 64 -22.02 -7.56 39.40
CA ASP A 64 -20.60 -7.20 39.36
C ASP A 64 -19.80 -8.13 38.43
N ILE A 65 -18.49 -7.89 38.30
CA ILE A 65 -17.54 -8.75 37.56
C ILE A 65 -16.95 -9.78 38.52
N ASP A 66 -17.49 -11.01 38.50
CA ASP A 66 -16.99 -12.12 39.32
C ASP A 66 -15.52 -12.45 39.03
N CYS A 67 -15.16 -12.59 37.75
CA CYS A 67 -13.79 -12.80 37.32
C CYS A 67 -13.54 -12.24 35.92
N MET A 68 -12.31 -11.79 35.67
CA MET A 68 -11.90 -11.29 34.35
C MET A 68 -10.40 -11.52 34.13
N GLY A 69 -10.01 -11.59 32.86
CA GLY A 69 -8.61 -11.58 32.46
C GLY A 69 -8.44 -10.89 31.12
N PHE A 70 -7.25 -10.37 30.87
CA PHE A 70 -6.90 -9.79 29.58
C PHE A 70 -6.20 -10.83 28.71
N VAL A 71 -6.62 -10.90 27.46
CA VAL A 71 -5.96 -11.74 26.45
C VAL A 71 -4.84 -10.93 25.82
N PHE A 72 -3.61 -11.39 26.01
CA PHE A 72 -2.43 -10.82 25.35
C PHE A 72 -1.93 -11.76 24.27
N ILE A 73 -1.44 -11.22 23.16
CA ILE A 73 -0.62 -12.00 22.23
C ILE A 73 0.72 -12.27 22.93
N ASN A 74 1.23 -13.49 22.83
CA ASN A 74 2.56 -13.81 23.34
C ASN A 74 3.63 -12.95 22.65
N ALA A 75 4.83 -12.87 23.24
CA ALA A 75 5.93 -12.08 22.68
C ALA A 75 6.09 -12.36 21.18
N VAL A 76 5.94 -11.32 20.36
CA VAL A 76 5.92 -11.43 18.89
C VAL A 76 7.34 -11.57 18.38
N LYS A 77 7.56 -12.55 17.51
CA LYS A 77 8.80 -12.74 16.75
C LYS A 77 8.74 -12.04 15.39
N SER A 78 7.61 -12.14 14.71
CA SER A 78 7.40 -11.52 13.39
C SER A 78 5.92 -11.37 13.05
N THR A 79 5.58 -10.33 12.31
CA THR A 79 4.25 -10.13 11.72
C THR A 79 4.37 -10.00 10.22
N VAL A 80 3.69 -10.88 9.48
CA VAL A 80 3.79 -10.93 8.02
C VAL A 80 2.41 -10.88 7.38
N LEU A 81 2.21 -9.96 6.43
CA LEU A 81 1.07 -9.96 5.51
C LEU A 81 1.45 -10.79 4.28
N ASN A 82 0.82 -11.95 4.10
CA ASN A 82 1.14 -12.91 3.03
C ASN A 82 -0.13 -13.49 2.39
N ASP A 83 0.03 -14.47 1.49
CA ASP A 83 -1.06 -15.06 0.71
C ASP A 83 -1.84 -13.99 -0.10
N MET A 84 -1.11 -13.03 -0.67
CA MET A 84 -1.65 -11.86 -1.35
C MET A 84 -2.40 -12.22 -2.64
N LYS A 85 -3.56 -11.60 -2.85
CA LYS A 85 -4.39 -11.73 -4.06
C LYS A 85 -4.96 -10.39 -4.46
N TYR A 86 -4.95 -10.11 -5.75
CA TYR A 86 -5.51 -8.90 -6.36
C TYR A 86 -6.74 -9.27 -7.23
N PRO A 87 -7.93 -9.42 -6.64
CA PRO A 87 -9.12 -9.93 -7.35
C PRO A 87 -9.57 -9.07 -8.54
N THR A 88 -9.27 -7.77 -8.53
CA THR A 88 -9.67 -6.83 -9.58
C THR A 88 -8.57 -6.55 -10.61
N LEU A 89 -7.39 -7.20 -10.49
CA LEU A 89 -6.22 -6.92 -11.33
C LEU A 89 -6.49 -7.08 -12.83
N SER A 90 -7.19 -8.15 -13.24
CA SER A 90 -7.48 -8.41 -14.66
C SER A 90 -8.53 -7.45 -15.24
N LEU A 91 -9.28 -6.75 -14.40
CA LEU A 91 -10.31 -5.79 -14.80
C LEU A 91 -9.80 -4.35 -14.77
N PHE A 92 -8.68 -4.11 -14.07
CA PHE A 92 -8.10 -2.78 -13.94
C PHE A 92 -7.51 -2.32 -15.26
N LYS A 93 -7.87 -1.11 -15.68
CA LYS A 93 -7.37 -0.46 -16.89
C LYS A 93 -6.50 0.73 -16.48
N PRO A 94 -5.17 0.59 -16.49
CA PRO A 94 -4.28 1.67 -16.11
C PRO A 94 -4.53 2.93 -16.94
N GLN A 95 -4.64 4.07 -16.26
CA GLN A 95 -4.65 5.39 -16.87
C GLN A 95 -3.23 5.95 -16.79
N VAL A 96 -2.55 5.99 -17.93
CA VAL A 96 -1.19 6.51 -18.02
C VAL A 96 -1.27 7.94 -18.56
N THR A 97 -0.91 8.90 -17.72
CA THR A 97 -0.87 10.32 -18.08
C THR A 97 0.57 10.73 -18.40
N PRO A 98 0.84 11.36 -19.55
CA PRO A 98 2.18 11.85 -19.85
C PRO A 98 2.54 13.00 -18.90
N GLU A 99 3.73 12.92 -18.31
CA GLU A 99 4.38 14.02 -17.63
C GLU A 99 5.58 14.47 -18.45
N TYR A 100 5.55 15.74 -18.83
CA TYR A 100 6.64 16.37 -19.57
C TYR A 100 7.96 16.37 -18.76
N VAL A 101 9.06 16.08 -19.45
CA VAL A 101 10.42 16.15 -18.90
C VAL A 101 11.17 17.33 -19.48
N LYS A 102 11.24 17.39 -20.81
CA LYS A 102 12.08 18.35 -21.54
C LYS A 102 11.62 18.46 -22.99
N SER A 103 11.80 19.63 -23.58
CA SER A 103 11.73 19.83 -25.03
C SER A 103 12.96 20.58 -25.50
N ILE A 104 13.50 20.16 -26.64
CA ILE A 104 14.66 20.76 -27.28
C ILE A 104 14.35 20.92 -28.76
N SER A 105 14.65 22.10 -29.31
CA SER A 105 14.50 22.38 -30.73
C SER A 105 15.87 22.51 -31.36
N HIS A 106 16.11 21.81 -32.46
CA HIS A 106 17.34 21.90 -33.23
C HIS A 106 17.05 22.27 -34.68
N HIS A 107 17.69 23.33 -35.18
CA HIS A 107 17.58 23.79 -36.56
C HIS A 107 18.88 23.52 -37.32
N ASN A 108 18.75 23.01 -38.55
CA ASN A 108 19.88 22.77 -39.43
C ASN A 108 19.87 23.74 -40.62
N ASP A 109 20.69 24.80 -40.55
CA ASP A 109 20.86 25.81 -41.61
C ASP A 109 21.74 25.33 -42.78
N THR A 110 22.27 24.10 -42.72
CA THR A 110 23.21 23.58 -43.72
C THR A 110 22.49 22.80 -44.81
N SER A 111 23.24 22.48 -45.88
CA SER A 111 22.76 21.66 -47.00
C SER A 111 22.95 20.14 -46.76
N LEU A 112 23.51 19.73 -45.62
CA LEU A 112 23.80 18.34 -45.27
C LEU A 112 23.02 17.93 -44.02
N VAL A 113 22.75 16.63 -43.86
CA VAL A 113 22.11 16.11 -42.62
C VAL A 113 23.07 16.32 -41.45
N GLN A 114 22.53 16.81 -40.33
CA GLN A 114 23.25 16.93 -39.05
C GLN A 114 22.77 15.87 -38.07
N GLU A 115 23.67 15.44 -37.19
CA GLU A 115 23.37 14.57 -36.04
C GLU A 115 23.66 15.34 -34.76
N GLU A 116 22.62 15.52 -33.94
CA GLU A 116 22.70 16.20 -32.64
C GLU A 116 22.25 15.23 -31.54
N SER A 117 22.70 15.48 -30.31
CA SER A 117 22.30 14.65 -29.16
C SER A 117 21.50 15.45 -28.13
N ALA A 118 20.41 14.87 -27.65
CA ALA A 118 19.54 15.40 -26.63
C ALA A 118 19.66 14.54 -25.37
N THR A 119 20.26 15.08 -24.32
CA THR A 119 20.35 14.42 -23.00
C THR A 119 19.22 14.84 -22.08
N TYR A 120 18.74 13.92 -21.27
CA TYR A 120 17.78 14.22 -20.21
C TYR A 120 18.10 13.48 -18.90
N SER A 121 17.57 14.03 -17.81
CA SER A 121 17.59 13.40 -16.50
C SER A 121 16.34 13.84 -15.74
N LYS A 122 15.58 12.88 -15.20
CA LYS A 122 14.42 13.13 -14.34
C LYS A 122 14.44 12.19 -13.15
N THR A 123 14.36 12.77 -11.96
CA THR A 123 14.11 12.00 -10.74
C THR A 123 12.61 11.82 -10.56
N VAL A 124 12.17 10.56 -10.47
CA VAL A 124 10.80 10.18 -10.17
C VAL A 124 10.75 9.44 -8.84
N THR A 125 9.69 9.63 -8.07
CA THR A 125 9.49 8.91 -6.80
C THR A 125 8.37 7.91 -6.97
N LYS A 126 8.73 6.63 -6.95
CA LYS A 126 7.77 5.51 -6.98
C LYS A 126 7.33 5.21 -5.56
N THR A 127 6.04 4.94 -5.38
CA THR A 127 5.49 4.56 -4.07
C THR A 127 4.68 3.29 -4.20
N SER A 128 4.70 2.45 -3.17
CA SER A 128 3.80 1.31 -3.01
C SER A 128 3.29 1.27 -1.57
N SER A 129 1.99 1.01 -1.40
CA SER A 129 1.36 0.95 -0.08
C SER A 129 0.26 -0.11 -0.03
N TRP A 130 0.18 -0.83 1.09
CA TRP A 130 -0.94 -1.71 1.43
C TRP A 130 -1.67 -1.14 2.64
N SER A 131 -2.92 -0.72 2.47
CA SER A 131 -3.74 -0.35 3.61
C SER A 131 -4.05 -1.59 4.45
N ILE A 132 -4.08 -1.48 5.77
CA ILE A 132 -4.35 -2.61 6.66
C ILE A 132 -5.41 -2.22 7.69
N SER A 133 -6.29 -3.16 8.01
CA SER A 133 -7.43 -2.92 8.89
C SER A 133 -7.04 -2.92 10.37
N ASN A 134 -7.88 -2.33 11.21
CA ASN A 134 -7.82 -2.39 12.68
C ASN A 134 -6.57 -1.78 13.31
N LYS A 135 -5.83 -0.96 12.57
CA LYS A 135 -4.65 -0.21 13.03
C LYS A 135 -3.53 -1.08 13.59
N ILE A 136 -3.38 -2.30 13.09
CA ILE A 136 -2.37 -3.23 13.60
C ILE A 136 -0.94 -2.70 13.41
N GLU A 137 -0.70 -1.94 12.35
CA GLU A 137 0.54 -1.25 12.00
C GLU A 137 0.97 -0.21 13.05
N SER A 138 0.04 0.30 13.85
CA SER A 138 0.37 1.20 14.97
C SER A 138 1.00 0.48 16.16
N THR A 139 0.88 -0.85 16.22
CA THR A 139 1.35 -1.68 17.34
C THR A 139 2.42 -2.69 16.95
N LEU A 140 2.44 -3.12 15.68
CA LEU A 140 3.33 -4.16 15.18
C LEU A 140 3.99 -3.68 13.88
N GLU A 141 5.29 -3.95 13.76
CA GLU A 141 5.98 -3.83 12.47
C GLU A 141 5.53 -4.98 11.56
N VAL A 142 4.89 -4.62 10.44
CA VAL A 142 4.34 -5.58 9.49
C VAL A 142 5.21 -5.62 8.24
N THR A 143 5.73 -6.80 7.92
CA THR A 143 6.38 -7.07 6.63
C THR A 143 5.36 -7.63 5.64
N VAL A 144 5.32 -7.10 4.43
CA VAL A 144 4.53 -7.63 3.32
C VAL A 144 5.36 -8.66 2.56
N LYS A 145 4.79 -9.81 2.26
CA LYS A 145 5.33 -10.81 1.32
C LYS A 145 4.33 -11.03 0.19
N ALA A 146 4.60 -10.41 -0.95
CA ALA A 146 3.69 -10.40 -2.09
C ALA A 146 4.45 -10.16 -3.40
N GLY A 147 3.86 -10.61 -4.52
CA GLY A 147 4.23 -10.13 -5.84
C GLY A 147 3.65 -8.73 -6.06
N ILE A 148 4.46 -7.79 -6.54
CA ILE A 148 4.04 -6.41 -6.77
C ILE A 148 3.43 -6.28 -8.18
N PRO A 149 2.20 -5.73 -8.34
CA PRO A 149 1.64 -5.44 -9.65
C PRO A 149 2.51 -4.44 -10.42
N ASN A 150 2.90 -4.80 -11.63
CA ASN A 150 3.69 -3.98 -12.54
C ASN A 150 2.90 -3.64 -13.80
N LEU A 151 3.18 -2.46 -14.34
CA LEU A 151 2.62 -2.01 -15.61
C LEU A 151 3.29 -2.75 -16.78
N VAL A 152 2.49 -3.26 -17.70
CA VAL A 152 2.95 -3.95 -18.91
C VAL A 152 2.29 -3.32 -20.13
N GLU A 153 3.12 -2.92 -21.09
CA GLU A 153 2.67 -2.39 -22.38
C GLU A 153 2.27 -3.53 -23.33
N LEU A 154 1.10 -3.40 -23.96
CA LEU A 154 0.57 -4.30 -24.97
C LEU A 154 0.18 -3.49 -26.21
N SER A 155 -0.04 -4.15 -27.34
CA SER A 155 -0.51 -3.49 -28.57
C SER A 155 -1.85 -2.77 -28.41
N SER A 156 -2.65 -3.14 -27.41
CA SER A 156 -3.95 -2.52 -27.08
C SER A 156 -3.87 -1.47 -25.96
N GLY A 157 -2.66 -1.05 -25.55
CA GLY A 157 -2.42 -0.14 -24.44
C GLY A 157 -1.81 -0.85 -23.22
N PHE A 158 -2.00 -0.30 -22.03
CA PHE A 158 -1.37 -0.82 -20.81
C PHE A 158 -2.26 -1.80 -20.04
N SER A 159 -1.62 -2.76 -19.37
CA SER A 159 -2.24 -3.73 -18.46
C SER A 159 -1.38 -3.93 -17.21
N LEU A 160 -1.87 -4.71 -16.24
CA LEU A 160 -1.09 -5.07 -15.05
C LEU A 160 -0.75 -6.56 -15.04
N ALA A 161 0.45 -6.89 -14.57
CA ALA A 161 0.88 -8.24 -14.26
C ALA A 161 1.51 -8.31 -12.87
N VAL A 162 1.27 -9.40 -12.14
CA VAL A 162 1.88 -9.60 -10.82
C VAL A 162 3.33 -10.04 -11.00
N GLY A 163 4.26 -9.30 -10.39
CA GLY A 163 5.68 -9.65 -10.37
C GLY A 163 6.02 -10.82 -9.43
N VAL A 164 7.31 -11.13 -9.33
CA VAL A 164 7.82 -12.16 -8.41
C VAL A 164 7.55 -11.76 -6.96
N GLU A 165 7.23 -12.75 -6.13
CA GLU A 165 7.05 -12.53 -4.69
C GLU A 165 8.34 -12.00 -4.05
N GLN A 166 8.22 -10.91 -3.31
CA GLN A 166 9.32 -10.30 -2.56
C GLN A 166 8.84 -9.79 -1.21
N SER A 167 9.79 -9.44 -0.33
CA SER A 167 9.49 -8.85 0.97
C SER A 167 9.60 -7.31 0.88
N SER A 168 8.63 -6.61 1.45
CA SER A 168 8.58 -5.14 1.52
C SER A 168 8.00 -4.69 2.86
N SER A 169 8.17 -3.42 3.20
CA SER A 169 7.35 -2.74 4.21
C SER A 169 5.92 -2.50 3.71
N LEU A 170 5.00 -2.15 4.62
CA LEU A 170 3.63 -1.74 4.27
C LEU A 170 3.58 -0.51 3.39
N GLU A 171 4.52 0.41 3.58
CA GLU A 171 4.71 1.59 2.75
C GLU A 171 6.17 1.63 2.31
N LYS A 172 6.40 1.77 1.01
CA LYS A 172 7.73 1.94 0.44
C LYS A 172 7.70 3.12 -0.52
N SER A 173 8.73 3.95 -0.42
CA SER A 173 8.98 5.06 -1.34
C SER A 173 10.42 4.99 -1.81
N GLU A 174 10.63 5.11 -3.12
CA GLU A 174 11.94 5.01 -3.74
C GLU A 174 12.06 6.06 -4.83
N SER A 175 13.08 6.92 -4.73
CA SER A 175 13.41 7.90 -5.76
C SER A 175 14.43 7.30 -6.73
N ILE A 176 14.09 7.29 -8.01
CA ILE A 176 14.91 6.76 -9.09
C ILE A 176 15.17 7.91 -10.06
N THR A 177 16.43 8.09 -10.44
CA THR A 177 16.82 9.03 -11.49
C THR A 177 16.93 8.27 -12.80
N GLU A 178 16.02 8.56 -13.73
CA GLU A 178 16.06 8.07 -15.10
C GLU A 178 16.81 9.09 -15.96
N SER A 179 17.74 8.62 -16.80
CA SER A 179 18.51 9.47 -17.72
C SER A 179 18.89 8.71 -18.97
N ASP A 180 18.80 9.35 -20.12
CA ASP A 180 19.24 8.78 -21.39
C ASP A 180 19.73 9.89 -22.35
N THR A 181 20.28 9.46 -23.50
CA THR A 181 20.78 10.31 -24.57
C THR A 181 20.16 9.89 -25.90
N ILE A 182 19.45 10.81 -26.54
CA ILE A 182 18.76 10.58 -27.81
C ILE A 182 19.58 11.20 -28.93
N ASN A 183 19.88 10.44 -29.98
CA ASN A 183 20.53 10.96 -31.17
C ASN A 183 19.49 11.31 -32.23
N VAL A 184 19.53 12.54 -32.73
CA VAL A 184 18.52 13.11 -33.61
C VAL A 184 19.16 13.49 -34.94
N LYS A 185 18.60 12.99 -36.04
CA LYS A 185 19.01 13.35 -37.40
C LYS A 185 18.16 14.51 -37.89
N ILE A 186 18.81 15.65 -38.17
CA ILE A 186 18.15 16.89 -38.58
C ILE A 186 18.40 17.10 -40.07
N PRO A 187 17.38 17.00 -40.94
CA PRO A 187 17.56 17.21 -42.36
C PRO A 187 17.95 18.66 -42.71
N PRO A 188 18.56 18.89 -43.88
CA PRO A 188 18.89 20.23 -44.38
C PRO A 188 17.70 21.20 -44.36
N GLY A 189 17.88 22.39 -43.82
CA GLY A 189 16.87 23.45 -43.76
C GLY A 189 15.64 23.10 -42.92
N LYS A 190 15.73 22.14 -41.99
CA LYS A 190 14.63 21.71 -41.13
C LYS A 190 14.91 22.00 -39.65
N THR A 191 13.82 22.18 -38.92
CA THR A 191 13.79 22.18 -37.46
C THR A 191 13.17 20.87 -36.98
N MET A 192 13.83 20.21 -36.03
CA MET A 192 13.32 19.06 -35.33
C MET A 192 13.10 19.43 -33.87
N ASP A 193 11.89 19.21 -33.38
CA ASP A 193 11.58 19.29 -31.95
C ASP A 193 11.63 17.89 -31.36
N VAL A 194 12.34 17.78 -30.24
CA VAL A 194 12.46 16.56 -29.42
C VAL A 194 11.65 16.81 -28.17
N GLU A 195 10.61 16.02 -27.95
CA GLU A 195 9.81 16.04 -26.72
C GLU A 195 10.01 14.74 -25.95
N ILE A 196 10.35 14.88 -24.67
CA ILE A 196 10.64 13.77 -23.77
C ILE A 196 9.56 13.77 -22.70
N THR A 197 8.82 12.67 -22.61
CA THR A 197 7.75 12.49 -21.62
C THR A 197 7.93 11.20 -20.84
N VAL A 198 7.39 11.15 -19.62
CA VAL A 198 7.28 9.90 -18.85
C VAL A 198 5.81 9.63 -18.57
N GLY A 199 5.36 8.40 -18.79
CA GLY A 199 4.02 8.00 -18.42
C GLY A 199 3.92 7.81 -16.93
N LYS A 200 2.94 8.46 -16.28
CA LYS A 200 2.62 8.27 -14.88
C LYS A 200 1.31 7.52 -14.73
N ALA A 201 1.30 6.47 -13.91
CA ALA A 201 0.12 5.69 -13.61
C ALA A 201 -0.11 5.61 -12.10
N ASN A 202 -1.34 5.91 -11.67
CA ASN A 202 -1.79 5.59 -10.33
C ASN A 202 -2.52 4.26 -10.38
N ILE A 203 -2.03 3.28 -9.61
CA ILE A 203 -2.65 1.97 -9.47
C ILE A 203 -3.39 1.96 -8.14
N ASP A 204 -4.65 1.53 -8.18
CA ASP A 204 -5.51 1.35 -7.01
C ASP A 204 -6.24 0.02 -7.19
N LEU A 205 -5.90 -0.96 -6.34
CA LEU A 205 -6.40 -2.32 -6.44
C LEU A 205 -6.88 -2.83 -5.09
N ASP A 206 -8.08 -3.39 -5.05
CA ASP A 206 -8.50 -4.25 -3.95
C ASP A 206 -7.51 -5.40 -3.78
N TYR A 207 -7.20 -5.75 -2.53
CA TYR A 207 -6.45 -6.94 -2.20
C TYR A 207 -7.12 -7.79 -1.12
N GLY A 208 -6.85 -9.09 -1.15
CA GLY A 208 -7.11 -10.02 -0.06
C GLY A 208 -5.83 -10.76 0.33
N ALA A 209 -5.59 -10.90 1.63
CA ALA A 209 -4.39 -11.52 2.18
C ALA A 209 -4.67 -12.16 3.54
N LYS A 210 -3.62 -12.68 4.19
CA LYS A 210 -3.64 -13.10 5.59
C LYS A 210 -2.54 -12.38 6.36
N VAL A 211 -2.86 -11.99 7.58
CA VAL A 211 -1.85 -11.57 8.56
C VAL A 211 -1.47 -12.81 9.36
N LYS A 212 -0.17 -13.06 9.45
CA LYS A 212 0.44 -14.13 10.22
C LYS A 212 1.37 -13.54 11.27
N ILE A 213 0.96 -13.61 12.53
CA ILE A 213 1.78 -13.27 13.69
C ILE A 213 2.41 -14.56 14.20
N THR A 214 3.73 -14.60 14.26
CA THR A 214 4.49 -15.71 14.86
C THR A 214 5.07 -15.25 16.18
N CYS A 215 4.80 -15.99 17.26
CA CYS A 215 5.30 -15.69 18.59
C CYS A 215 6.68 -16.33 18.82
N MET A 216 7.44 -15.83 19.80
CA MET A 216 8.76 -16.35 20.19
C MET A 216 8.72 -17.82 20.63
N ASN A 217 7.58 -18.28 21.17
CA ASN A 217 7.36 -19.68 21.53
C ASN A 217 6.95 -20.57 20.33
N GLY A 218 7.00 -20.06 19.10
CA GLY A 218 6.67 -20.79 17.86
C GLY A 218 5.19 -20.85 17.49
N SER A 219 4.28 -20.48 18.42
CA SER A 219 2.85 -20.44 18.14
C SER A 219 2.46 -19.30 17.18
N GLN A 220 1.31 -19.41 16.55
CA GLN A 220 0.89 -18.52 15.48
C GLN A 220 -0.56 -18.03 15.65
N LEU A 221 -0.79 -16.76 15.33
CA LEU A 221 -2.11 -16.17 15.16
C LEU A 221 -2.26 -15.77 13.69
N VAL A 222 -3.29 -16.30 13.03
CA VAL A 222 -3.54 -16.06 11.60
C VAL A 222 -4.98 -15.61 11.41
N PHE A 223 -5.17 -14.52 10.69
CA PHE A 223 -6.49 -14.00 10.34
C PHE A 223 -6.49 -13.37 8.94
N PRO A 224 -7.64 -13.36 8.24
CA PRO A 224 -7.75 -12.72 6.94
C PRO A 224 -7.61 -11.19 7.06
N SER A 225 -7.04 -10.57 6.03
CA SER A 225 -7.00 -9.12 5.85
C SER A 225 -7.49 -8.77 4.45
N LYS A 226 -8.13 -7.62 4.33
CA LYS A 226 -8.53 -7.00 3.07
C LYS A 226 -8.19 -5.52 3.14
N GLY A 227 -7.91 -4.95 1.99
CA GLY A 227 -7.59 -3.53 1.89
C GLY A 227 -7.38 -3.13 0.44
N ILE A 228 -6.73 -1.99 0.29
CA ILE A 228 -6.40 -1.36 -0.98
C ILE A 228 -4.88 -1.33 -1.10
N TYR A 229 -4.39 -1.78 -2.24
CA TYR A 229 -3.02 -1.59 -2.69
C TYR A 229 -2.98 -0.35 -3.57
N THR A 230 -2.11 0.60 -3.23
CA THR A 230 -1.84 1.77 -4.08
C THR A 230 -0.40 1.78 -4.55
N ASP A 231 -0.19 2.14 -5.80
CA ASP A 231 1.14 2.30 -6.40
C ASP A 231 1.18 3.55 -7.25
N LEU A 232 2.30 4.27 -7.18
CA LEU A 232 2.64 5.30 -8.13
C LEU A 232 3.76 4.78 -9.04
N HIS A 233 3.38 4.46 -10.27
CA HIS A 233 4.26 3.88 -11.27
C HIS A 233 4.65 4.90 -12.34
N PHE A 234 5.85 4.73 -12.89
CA PHE A 234 6.34 5.49 -14.04
C PHE A 234 6.81 4.53 -15.13
N THR A 235 6.38 4.77 -16.37
CA THR A 235 6.92 4.06 -17.54
C THR A 235 8.35 4.51 -17.80
N PRO A 236 9.12 3.75 -18.59
CA PRO A 236 10.29 4.30 -19.25
C PRO A 236 9.94 5.59 -20.02
N PRO A 237 10.87 6.53 -20.16
CA PRO A 237 10.67 7.74 -20.95
C PRO A 237 10.36 7.40 -22.42
N LEU A 238 9.47 8.19 -23.01
CA LEU A 238 9.12 8.15 -24.43
C LEU A 238 9.66 9.41 -25.10
N ASP A 239 10.34 9.21 -26.23
CA ASP A 239 10.96 10.26 -27.01
C ASP A 239 10.23 10.38 -28.35
N GLU A 240 9.62 11.54 -28.59
CA GLU A 240 8.98 11.82 -29.86
C GLU A 240 9.73 12.94 -30.59
N CYS A 241 10.09 12.68 -31.85
CA CYS A 241 10.78 13.63 -32.72
C CYS A 241 9.87 14.01 -33.88
N PHE A 242 9.50 15.29 -33.98
CA PHE A 242 8.62 15.77 -35.04
C PHE A 242 9.23 16.93 -35.83
N PRO A 243 9.02 16.97 -37.16
CA PRO A 243 9.40 18.12 -37.96
C PRO A 243 8.45 19.29 -37.66
N VAL A 244 9.01 20.46 -37.36
CA VAL A 244 8.20 21.67 -37.16
C VAL A 244 7.72 22.16 -38.53
N CYS A 245 6.40 22.07 -38.77
CA CYS A 245 5.77 22.77 -39.88
C CYS A 245 5.74 24.27 -39.55
N LEU A 246 6.73 25.02 -40.04
CA LEU A 246 6.68 26.47 -40.05
C LEU A 246 5.47 26.91 -40.89
N TRP A 247 4.35 27.24 -40.23
CA TRP A 247 3.34 28.09 -40.85
C TRP A 247 3.96 29.49 -40.98
N PRO A 248 3.85 30.14 -42.15
CA PRO A 248 4.47 31.44 -42.34
C PRO A 248 3.78 32.45 -41.41
N TYR A 249 4.52 32.96 -40.42
CA TYR A 249 4.21 34.21 -39.75
C TYR A 249 4.30 35.32 -40.82
N THR A 250 3.19 35.63 -41.49
CA THR A 250 3.06 36.88 -42.24
C THR A 250 2.95 38.01 -41.23
N ALA A 251 4.06 38.73 -41.05
CA ALA A 251 4.06 40.04 -40.43
C ALA A 251 3.24 41.01 -41.30
N HIS A 252 2.30 41.72 -40.67
CA HIS A 252 1.76 42.99 -41.17
C HIS A 252 2.14 44.08 -40.18
#